data_AF-A0A7S2KXX2-F1
#
_entry.id   AF-A0A7S2KXX2-F1
#
_cell.length_a   1.000
_cell.length_b   1.000
_cell.length_c   1.000
_cell.angle_alpha   90.00
_cell.angle_beta   90.00
_cell.angle_gamma   90.00
#
_symmetry.space_group_name_H-M   'P 1'
#
loop_
_entity.id
_entity.type
_entity.pdbx_description
1 polymer ?
#
loop_
_entity_poly.entity_id
_entity_poly.type
_entity_poly.pdbx_seq_one_letter_code
_entity_poly.pdbx_strand_id
1 'polypeptide(L)'
;MDHFRFIFADIGATGAFGTPENDTLQKIPLSYQSAPLNDEMEAFDFYLIDGRYRVACACASMLHAMSRGGDMQKVMFGVHDYPGREGYHQLESLGDIVKESERLRVFQVKPSTTEYDIYQNWKKNTWVQK
;
A
#
# COMPACT_ATOMS: atom_id res chain seq x y z
N MET A 1 25.04 -7.83 -3.03
CA MET A 1 25.02 -7.40 -1.62
C MET A 1 23.59 -7.02 -1.31
N ASP A 2 23.03 -7.63 -0.27
CA ASP A 2 21.70 -7.26 0.20
C ASP A 2 21.80 -5.87 0.82
N HIS A 3 21.02 -4.93 0.29
CA HIS A 3 21.01 -3.55 0.75
C HIS A 3 19.63 -3.26 1.34
N PHE A 4 19.60 -2.81 2.59
CA PHE A 4 18.39 -2.34 3.24
C PHE A 4 18.43 -0.82 3.31
N ARG A 5 17.36 -0.18 2.86
CA ARG A 5 17.17 1.28 2.96
C ARG A 5 15.99 1.55 3.87
N PHE A 6 16.21 2.36 4.90
CA PHE A 6 15.15 2.84 5.79
C PHE A 6 14.84 4.29 5.45
N ILE A 7 13.58 4.56 5.12
CA ILE A 7 13.09 5.91 4.80
C ILE A 7 12.19 6.35 5.95
N PHE A 8 12.57 7.42 6.64
CA PHE A 8 11.74 8.02 7.68
C PHE A 8 10.62 8.84 7.03
N ALA A 9 9.38 8.42 7.27
CA ALA A 9 8.19 9.14 6.86
C ALA A 9 7.71 10.06 7.99
N ASP A 10 7.99 11.36 7.88
CA ASP A 10 7.53 12.33 8.88
C ASP A 10 6.02 12.58 8.78
N ILE A 11 5.27 11.96 9.68
CA ILE A 11 3.82 12.13 9.86
C ILE A 11 3.46 12.91 11.13
N GLY A 12 4.41 13.67 11.68
CA GLY A 12 4.26 14.35 12.97
C GLY A 12 4.59 13.44 14.16
N ALA A 13 4.23 13.89 15.36
CA ALA A 13 4.40 13.09 16.57
C ALA A 13 3.55 11.82 16.49
N THR A 14 4.09 10.70 16.96
CA THR A 14 3.44 9.39 16.90
C THR A 14 3.39 8.71 18.26
N GLY A 15 2.27 8.05 18.53
CA GLY A 15 2.11 7.13 19.67
C GLY A 15 2.43 5.68 19.30
N ALA A 16 1.71 4.76 19.96
CA ALA A 16 1.90 3.32 19.76
C ALA A 16 1.73 2.92 18.28
N PHE A 17 2.61 2.03 17.83
CA PHE A 17 2.64 1.49 16.46
C PHE A 17 2.73 2.55 15.35
N GLY A 18 3.30 3.73 15.66
CA GLY A 18 3.45 4.81 14.69
C GLY A 18 2.14 5.51 14.34
N THR A 19 1.10 5.39 15.19
CA THR A 19 -0.16 6.13 15.00
C THR A 19 0.10 7.62 15.22
N PRO A 20 -0.18 8.50 14.26
CA PRO A 20 0.04 9.93 14.44
C PRO A 20 -0.90 10.48 15.52
N GLU A 21 -0.36 11.34 16.39
CA GLU A 21 -1.13 12.05 17.41
C GLU A 21 -2.06 13.10 16.79
N ASN A 22 -1.66 13.65 15.63
CA ASN A 22 -2.50 14.51 14.79
C ASN A 22 -2.60 13.91 13.39
N ASP A 23 -3.74 13.31 13.08
CA ASP A 23 -3.99 12.62 11.81
C ASP A 23 -4.54 13.51 10.69
N THR A 24 -4.67 14.82 10.97
CA THR A 24 -5.13 15.82 9.99
C THR A 24 -3.99 16.51 9.24
N LEU A 25 -2.73 16.17 9.59
CA LEU A 25 -1.55 16.77 8.99
C LEU A 25 -1.50 16.49 7.48
N GLN A 26 -1.56 17.56 6.69
CA GLN A 26 -1.68 17.47 5.23
C GLN A 26 -0.50 16.75 4.55
N LYS A 27 0.66 16.69 5.22
CA LYS A 27 1.86 16.00 4.73
C LYS A 27 1.76 14.48 4.76
N ILE A 28 0.81 13.90 5.51
CA ILE A 28 0.75 12.45 5.77
C ILE A 28 0.69 11.62 4.49
N PRO A 29 -0.22 11.89 3.52
CA PRO A 29 -0.32 11.05 2.33
C PRO A 29 0.97 11.05 1.51
N LEU A 30 1.57 12.23 1.33
CA LEU A 30 2.80 12.37 0.58
C LEU A 30 3.98 11.72 1.32
N SER A 31 4.10 11.94 2.63
CA SER A 31 5.28 11.52 3.39
C SER A 31 5.29 10.02 3.68
N TYR A 32 4.12 9.41 3.91
CA TYR A 32 4.02 8.01 4.33
C TYR A 32 3.62 7.06 3.20
N GLN A 33 2.70 7.47 2.32
CA GLN A 33 2.11 6.56 1.35
C GLN A 33 2.89 6.52 0.03
N SER A 34 3.50 7.63 -0.39
CA SER A 34 4.21 7.71 -1.68
C SER A 34 5.71 8.01 -1.58
N ALA A 35 6.16 8.87 -0.65
CA ALA A 35 7.58 9.25 -0.57
C ALA A 35 8.57 8.06 -0.49
N PRO A 36 8.29 6.96 0.23
CA PRO A 36 9.19 5.80 0.23
C PRO A 36 9.39 5.14 -1.14
N LEU A 37 8.47 5.37 -2.08
CA LEU A 37 8.48 4.79 -3.43
C LEU A 37 9.09 5.74 -4.48
N ASN A 38 9.17 7.04 -4.19
CA ASN A 38 9.54 8.05 -5.21
C ASN A 38 10.94 7.85 -5.80
N ASP A 39 11.89 7.42 -4.97
CA ASP A 39 13.28 7.20 -5.37
C ASP A 39 13.52 5.82 -5.98
N GLU A 40 12.50 4.97 -6.03
CA GLU A 40 12.59 3.64 -6.62
C GLU A 40 12.35 3.75 -8.13
N MET A 41 13.37 3.39 -8.91
CA MET A 41 13.34 3.50 -10.37
C MET A 41 12.60 2.34 -11.03
N GLU A 42 12.54 1.19 -10.36
CA GLU A 42 11.95 -0.05 -10.86
C GLU A 42 10.81 -0.50 -9.95
N ALA A 43 9.88 -1.27 -10.50
CA ALA A 43 8.88 -1.94 -9.68
C ALA A 43 9.55 -3.03 -8.83
N PHE A 44 9.11 -3.18 -7.59
CA PHE A 44 9.45 -4.35 -6.81
C PHE A 44 8.66 -5.57 -7.27
N ASP A 45 9.23 -6.77 -7.09
CA ASP A 45 8.51 -8.03 -7.29
C ASP A 45 7.47 -8.27 -6.18
N PHE A 46 7.70 -7.69 -4.99
CA PHE A 46 6.84 -7.86 -3.82
C PHE A 46 6.75 -6.56 -3.01
N TYR A 47 5.52 -6.14 -2.72
CA TYR A 47 5.20 -5.03 -1.82
C TYR A 47 4.57 -5.58 -0.54
N LEU A 48 5.12 -5.22 0.62
CA LEU A 48 4.55 -5.58 1.93
C LEU A 48 3.88 -4.36 2.58
N ILE A 49 2.61 -4.50 2.91
CA ILE A 49 1.78 -3.47 3.53
C ILE A 49 1.41 -3.92 4.95
N ASP A 50 2.21 -3.47 5.92
CA ASP A 50 2.02 -3.78 7.36
C ASP A 50 2.11 -2.54 8.26
N GLY A 51 2.05 -1.34 7.67
CA GLY A 51 2.13 -0.07 8.40
C GLY A 51 0.77 0.51 8.78
N ARG A 52 0.70 1.84 8.69
CA ARG A 52 -0.53 2.64 8.76
C ARG A 52 -1.11 2.87 7.36
N TYR A 53 -2.36 3.34 7.31
CA TYR A 53 -3.06 3.67 6.06
C TYR A 53 -3.06 2.53 5.02
N ARG A 54 -3.23 1.28 5.48
CA ARG A 54 -2.87 0.09 4.69
C ARG A 54 -3.55 0.03 3.31
N VAL A 55 -4.83 0.37 3.21
CA VAL A 55 -5.52 0.39 1.91
C VAL A 55 -4.92 1.44 0.97
N ALA A 56 -4.64 2.64 1.46
CA ALA A 56 -4.01 3.69 0.64
C ALA A 56 -2.57 3.29 0.25
N CYS A 57 -1.79 2.72 1.16
CA CYS A 57 -0.44 2.23 0.86
C CYS A 57 -0.46 1.08 -0.16
N ALA A 58 -1.44 0.18 -0.10
CA ALA A 58 -1.62 -0.87 -1.10
C ALA A 58 -1.92 -0.27 -2.49
N CYS A 59 -2.82 0.72 -2.56
CA CYS A 59 -3.11 1.40 -3.82
C CYS A 59 -1.88 2.17 -4.35
N ALA A 60 -1.15 2.90 -3.50
CA ALA A 60 0.07 3.61 -3.88
C ALA A 60 1.15 2.65 -4.39
N SER A 61 1.27 1.46 -3.77
CA SER A 61 2.17 0.39 -4.21
C SER A 61 1.81 -0.14 -5.59
N MET A 62 0.52 -0.37 -5.86
CA MET A 62 0.04 -0.82 -7.17
C MET A 62 0.28 0.23 -8.26
N LEU A 63 0.00 1.51 -7.97
CA LEU A 63 0.29 2.62 -8.88
C LEU A 63 1.78 2.74 -9.16
N HIS A 64 2.63 2.60 -8.14
CA HIS A 64 4.07 2.61 -8.31
C HIS A 64 4.50 1.48 -9.26
N ALA A 65 4.09 0.23 -8.99
CA ALA A 65 4.40 -0.91 -9.84
C ALA A 65 3.99 -0.69 -11.30
N MET A 66 2.77 -0.20 -11.55
CA MET A 66 2.29 0.11 -12.89
C MET A 66 3.13 1.20 -13.57
N SER A 67 3.41 2.30 -12.86
CA SER A 67 4.17 3.44 -13.40
C SER A 67 5.63 3.10 -13.73
N ARG A 68 6.18 2.06 -13.08
CA ARG A 68 7.55 1.55 -13.32
C ARG A 68 7.59 0.36 -14.27
N GLY A 69 6.49 0.07 -14.96
CA GLY A 69 6.43 -1.01 -15.97
C GLY A 69 6.46 -2.42 -15.38
N GLY A 70 6.06 -2.58 -14.11
CA GLY A 70 5.95 -3.88 -13.46
C GLY A 70 4.96 -4.80 -14.18
N ASP A 71 5.32 -6.07 -14.30
CA ASP A 71 4.41 -7.10 -14.81
C ASP A 71 3.37 -7.44 -13.75
N MET A 72 2.18 -6.84 -13.87
CA MET A 72 1.11 -6.95 -12.87
C MET A 72 0.57 -8.38 -12.68
N GLN A 73 0.92 -9.33 -13.56
CA GLN A 73 0.62 -10.75 -13.38
C GLN A 73 1.68 -11.49 -12.54
N LYS A 74 2.80 -10.83 -12.21
CA LYS A 74 3.89 -11.37 -11.38
C LYS A 74 4.07 -10.61 -10.08
N VAL A 75 3.94 -9.27 -10.12
CA VAL A 75 4.07 -8.43 -8.93
C VAL A 75 3.03 -8.82 -7.88
N MET A 76 3.49 -8.99 -6.65
CA MET A 76 2.66 -9.39 -5.51
C MET A 76 2.53 -8.29 -4.46
N PHE A 77 1.35 -8.18 -3.86
CA PHE A 77 1.05 -7.20 -2.81
C PHE A 77 0.53 -7.91 -1.56
N GLY A 78 1.37 -8.02 -0.52
CA GLY A 78 0.99 -8.62 0.75
C GLY A 78 0.39 -7.60 1.71
N VAL A 79 -0.85 -7.80 2.15
CA VAL A 79 -1.53 -6.94 3.14
C VAL A 79 -1.75 -7.73 4.42
N HIS A 80 -1.16 -7.25 5.52
CA HIS A 80 -1.18 -7.93 6.81
C HIS A 80 -2.41 -7.53 7.66
N ASP A 81 -2.74 -8.35 8.67
CA ASP A 81 -3.99 -8.33 9.48
C ASP A 81 -5.28 -8.17 8.65
N TYR A 82 -5.34 -8.83 7.50
CA TYR A 82 -6.41 -8.63 6.53
C TYR A 82 -7.77 -9.20 6.96
N PRO A 83 -7.91 -10.49 7.37
CA PRO A 83 -9.23 -11.10 7.54
C PRO A 83 -10.13 -10.43 8.60
N GLY A 84 -9.53 -9.84 9.63
CA GLY A 84 -10.25 -9.17 10.72
C GLY A 84 -10.63 -7.72 10.43
N ARG A 85 -10.32 -7.19 9.24
CA ARG A 85 -10.51 -5.77 8.91
C ARG A 85 -11.34 -5.63 7.63
N GLU A 86 -12.66 -5.66 7.77
CA GLU A 86 -13.62 -5.55 6.65
C GLU A 86 -13.36 -4.36 5.71
N GLY A 87 -12.84 -3.25 6.26
CA GLY A 87 -12.46 -2.09 5.46
C GLY A 87 -11.38 -2.37 4.41
N TYR A 88 -10.62 -3.48 4.54
CA TYR A 88 -9.58 -3.85 3.58
C TYR A 88 -10.15 -4.67 2.42
N HIS A 89 -11.34 -5.27 2.58
CA HIS A 89 -11.97 -6.12 1.55
C HIS A 89 -12.28 -5.37 0.25
N GLN A 90 -12.29 -4.03 0.28
CA GLN A 90 -12.38 -3.23 -0.94
C GLN A 90 -11.20 -3.45 -1.91
N LEU A 91 -10.06 -3.97 -1.45
CA LEU A 91 -8.93 -4.33 -2.31
C LEU A 91 -9.23 -5.52 -3.24
N GLU A 92 -10.19 -6.37 -2.89
CA GLU A 92 -10.65 -7.47 -3.76
C GLU A 92 -11.33 -6.96 -5.04
N SER A 93 -11.74 -5.69 -5.09
CA SER A 93 -12.20 -5.08 -6.35
C SER A 93 -11.05 -4.82 -7.34
N LEU A 94 -9.82 -4.69 -6.85
CA LEU A 94 -8.62 -4.35 -7.63
C LEU A 94 -7.73 -5.55 -7.94
N GLY A 95 -7.73 -6.56 -7.07
CA GLY A 95 -6.85 -7.72 -7.19
C GLY A 95 -7.51 -9.02 -6.76
N ASP A 96 -6.93 -10.12 -7.22
CA ASP A 96 -7.27 -11.46 -6.78
C ASP A 96 -6.32 -11.88 -5.67
N ILE A 97 -6.86 -12.54 -4.64
CA ILE A 97 -6.04 -13.17 -3.59
C ILE A 97 -5.43 -14.43 -4.18
N VAL A 98 -4.11 -14.46 -4.29
CA VAL A 98 -3.35 -15.59 -4.87
C VAL A 98 -2.65 -16.44 -3.81
N LYS A 99 -2.43 -15.89 -2.61
CA LYS A 99 -1.94 -16.63 -1.44
C LYS A 99 -2.56 -16.07 -0.16
N GLU A 100 -2.69 -16.93 0.84
CA GLU A 100 -3.22 -16.56 2.15
C GLU A 100 -2.52 -17.28 3.32
N SER A 101 -2.56 -16.64 4.48
CA SER A 101 -2.22 -17.23 5.78
C SER A 101 -3.26 -16.81 6.83
N GLU A 102 -3.01 -17.06 8.12
CA GLU A 102 -3.92 -16.62 9.19
C GLU A 102 -4.21 -15.11 9.14
N ARG A 103 -3.19 -14.29 8.85
CA ARG A 103 -3.30 -12.81 8.90
C ARG A 103 -2.92 -12.09 7.62
N LEU A 104 -2.21 -12.76 6.71
CA LEU A 104 -1.76 -12.16 5.46
C LEU A 104 -2.68 -12.56 4.31
N ARG A 105 -2.97 -11.61 3.43
CA ARG A 105 -3.48 -11.88 2.08
C ARG A 105 -2.53 -11.29 1.06
N VAL A 106 -2.19 -12.09 0.04
CA VAL A 106 -1.31 -11.68 -1.06
C VAL A 106 -2.15 -11.53 -2.30
N PHE A 107 -2.08 -10.35 -2.92
CA PHE A 107 -2.84 -9.99 -4.10
C PHE A 107 -1.95 -9.97 -5.35
N GLN A 108 -2.56 -10.30 -6.48
CA GLN A 108 -2.11 -9.85 -7.80
C GLN A 108 -3.21 -8.97 -8.40
N VAL A 109 -2.82 -7.93 -9.13
CA VAL A 109 -3.81 -7.01 -9.72
C VAL A 109 -4.54 -7.70 -10.87
N LYS A 110 -5.87 -7.52 -10.92
CA LYS A 110 -6.70 -8.13 -11.97
C LYS A 110 -6.33 -7.57 -13.34
N PRO A 111 -6.36 -8.36 -14.43
CA PRO A 111 -6.14 -7.85 -15.78
C PRO A 111 -7.12 -6.74 -16.21
N SER A 112 -8.32 -6.70 -15.61
CA SER A 112 -9.34 -5.69 -15.88
C SER A 112 -9.17 -4.39 -15.07
N THR A 113 -8.30 -4.38 -14.05
CA THR A 113 -8.14 -3.22 -13.16
C THR A 113 -7.26 -2.19 -13.82
N THR A 114 -7.78 -0.96 -13.92
CA THR A 114 -7.07 0.17 -14.50
C THR A 114 -6.35 0.99 -13.42
N GLU A 115 -5.39 1.81 -13.85
CA GLU A 115 -4.74 2.81 -12.98
C GLU A 115 -5.78 3.74 -12.35
N TYR A 116 -6.84 4.10 -13.09
CA TYR A 116 -7.92 4.94 -12.61
C TYR A 116 -8.72 4.28 -11.47
N ASP A 117 -9.02 2.98 -11.56
CA ASP A 117 -9.72 2.25 -10.51
C ASP A 117 -8.93 2.27 -9.19
N ILE A 118 -7.62 2.04 -9.30
CA ILE A 118 -6.70 2.07 -8.15
C ILE A 118 -6.62 3.49 -7.58
N TYR A 119 -6.49 4.51 -8.43
CA TYR A 119 -6.48 5.91 -8.00
C TYR A 119 -7.77 6.30 -7.26
N GLN A 120 -8.95 5.89 -7.74
CA GLN A 120 -10.20 6.16 -7.03
C GLN A 120 -10.24 5.50 -5.66
N ASN A 121 -9.75 4.26 -5.55
CA ASN A 121 -9.68 3.56 -4.28
C ASN A 121 -8.66 4.22 -3.32
N TRP A 122 -7.51 4.65 -3.84
CA TRP A 122 -6.53 5.45 -3.09
C TRP A 122 -7.17 6.74 -2.56
N LYS A 123 -7.79 7.53 -3.45
CA LYS A 123 -8.42 8.82 -3.11
C LYS A 123 -9.48 8.70 -2.02
N LYS A 124 -10.28 7.62 -2.06
CA LYS A 124 -11.30 7.32 -1.05
C LYS A 124 -10.68 7.01 0.31
N ASN A 125 -9.48 6.43 0.35
CA ASN A 125 -8.83 5.93 1.55
C ASN A 125 -7.61 6.76 1.99
N THR A 126 -7.31 7.87 1.33
CA THR A 126 -6.11 8.70 1.56
C THR A 126 -5.91 9.06 3.03
N TRP A 127 -6.99 9.25 3.79
CA TRP A 127 -6.94 9.65 5.20
C TRP A 127 -7.40 8.54 6.17
N VAL A 128 -7.69 7.34 5.66
CA VAL A 128 -8.27 6.25 6.46
C VAL A 128 -7.16 5.44 7.12
N GLN A 129 -7.05 5.53 8.45
CA GLN A 129 -6.01 4.87 9.25
C GLN A 129 -6.24 3.38 9.54
N LYS A 130 -7.39 2.82 9.13
CA LYS A 130 -7.86 1.47 9.51
C LYS A 130 -6.77 0.43 9.43
#